data_AF-A0A7D5HR87-F1
#
_entry.id   AF-A0A7D5HR87-F1
#
_cell.length_a   1.000
_cell.length_b   1.000
_cell.length_c   1.000
_cell.angle_alpha   90.00
_cell.angle_beta   90.00
_cell.angle_gamma   90.00
#
_symmetry.space_group_name_H-M   'P 1'
#
loop_
_entity.id
_entity.type
_entity.pdbx_description
1 polymer ?
#
loop_
_entity_poly.entity_id
_entity_poly.type
_entity_poly.pdbx_seq_one_letter_code
_entity_poly.pdbx_strand_id
1 'polypeptide(L)'
;MKYQQDRLELAVIISILLHILLIGLLLLGSLFTKTEFAAGGSGGDSDSFEAVMVDTGQVAAEYGQLIAQKKGSKSAKSTVEPKEEPREEAKETVEKVEDDPTPEEIKQQNQAELAVMQEKQRQQEMERQQKLQEQQRLQEQAKQAEIKKQQAEEATRKKVAEAAKLKADAEAKRLEAAAKQAEEEKKAQEALEKKLEQQKKAQAEKVKEQKEKQAKEKLEKEAKEKAEKDKAQAEMEAKEKAEKEAKAQAEREAKEKAEKEAKARAEKAAKAKAEKEAKEKAAAQAKETQAKNNKALDDFLSGGDISGGSSKGGNKNLSGSQGSGGTRGLGQGANVDGSAYGQRIKKLIQSKYRVDPSFAGKQCDVRVSLSRDGTITHYDVVGGDKAVCDAAVSAIMATKKVPPAPSDAVYNMFKSPTLDFSLKVK
;
A
#
# COMPACT_ATOMS: atom_id res chain seq x y z
N MET A 1 2.26 -44.78 -13.80
CA MET A 1 2.30 -43.32 -13.99
C MET A 1 3.06 -42.55 -12.91
N LYS A 2 3.17 -43.04 -11.66
CA LYS A 2 3.90 -42.33 -10.58
C LYS A 2 5.41 -42.14 -10.83
N TYR A 3 6.08 -43.15 -11.41
CA TYR A 3 7.54 -43.12 -11.63
C TYR A 3 8.03 -42.04 -12.62
N GLN A 4 7.15 -41.52 -13.48
CA GLN A 4 7.48 -40.43 -14.40
C GLN A 4 7.36 -39.06 -13.73
N GLN A 5 6.45 -38.91 -12.76
CA GLN A 5 6.32 -37.67 -11.98
C GLN A 5 7.52 -37.44 -11.06
N ASP A 6 8.05 -38.50 -10.42
CA ASP A 6 9.22 -38.38 -9.55
C ASP A 6 10.47 -37.91 -10.32
N ARG A 7 10.63 -38.32 -11.60
CA ARG A 7 11.75 -37.87 -12.44
C ARG A 7 11.61 -36.42 -12.89
N LEU A 8 10.38 -35.97 -13.15
CA LEU A 8 10.09 -34.57 -13.48
C LEU A 8 10.30 -33.67 -12.27
N GLU A 9 9.84 -34.06 -11.09
CA GLU A 9 10.09 -33.32 -9.85
C GLU A 9 11.57 -33.25 -9.51
N LEU A 10 12.30 -34.38 -9.62
CA LEU A 10 13.75 -34.40 -9.42
C LEU A 10 14.48 -33.51 -10.43
N ALA A 11 14.08 -33.53 -11.70
CA ALA A 11 14.67 -32.67 -12.74
C ALA A 11 14.40 -31.18 -12.49
N VAL A 12 13.20 -30.83 -12.03
CA VAL A 12 12.85 -29.44 -11.67
C VAL A 12 13.63 -28.98 -10.45
N ILE A 13 13.78 -29.82 -9.42
CA ILE A 13 14.55 -29.50 -8.21
C ILE A 13 16.04 -29.31 -8.54
N ILE A 14 16.63 -30.19 -9.36
CA ILE A 14 18.03 -30.07 -9.80
C ILE A 14 18.22 -28.80 -10.64
N SER A 15 17.26 -28.48 -11.51
CA SER A 15 17.29 -27.23 -12.29
C SER A 15 17.31 -26.01 -11.37
N ILE A 16 16.41 -25.94 -10.39
CA ILE A 16 16.33 -24.79 -9.46
C ILE A 16 17.62 -24.67 -8.63
N LEU A 17 18.18 -25.79 -8.13
CA LEU A 17 19.44 -25.78 -7.38
C LEU A 17 20.61 -25.27 -8.22
N LEU A 18 20.68 -25.67 -9.50
CA LEU A 18 21.74 -25.21 -10.41
C LEU A 18 21.63 -23.71 -10.68
N HIS A 19 20.41 -23.16 -10.82
CA HIS A 19 20.21 -21.72 -10.99
C HIS A 19 20.60 -20.94 -9.74
N ILE A 20 20.26 -21.42 -8.54
CA ILE A 20 20.66 -20.78 -7.28
C ILE A 20 22.19 -20.77 -7.14
N LEU A 21 22.87 -21.86 -7.54
CA LEU A 21 24.33 -21.94 -7.54
C LEU A 21 24.94 -20.94 -8.54
N LEU A 22 24.37 -20.81 -9.74
CA LEU A 22 24.82 -19.86 -10.77
C LEU A 22 24.64 -18.41 -10.31
N ILE A 23 23.52 -18.08 -9.68
CA ILE A 23 23.26 -16.76 -9.09
C ILE A 23 24.22 -16.49 -7.93
N GLY A 24 24.48 -17.48 -7.08
CA GLY A 24 25.45 -17.38 -5.99
C GLY A 24 26.87 -17.09 -6.51
N LEU A 25 27.32 -17.79 -7.56
CA LEU A 25 28.61 -17.53 -8.22
C LEU A 25 28.66 -16.15 -8.88
N LEU A 26 27.56 -15.67 -9.48
CA LEU A 26 27.48 -14.33 -10.05
C LEU A 26 27.56 -13.23 -8.98
N LEU A 27 26.93 -13.43 -7.81
CA LEU A 27 26.99 -12.49 -6.71
C LEU A 27 28.35 -12.50 -6.01
N LEU A 28 28.97 -13.67 -5.80
CA LEU A 28 30.35 -13.76 -5.31
C LEU A 28 31.35 -13.17 -6.32
N GLY A 29 31.14 -13.42 -7.61
CA GLY A 29 31.91 -12.82 -8.70
C GLY A 29 31.76 -11.29 -8.70
N SER A 30 30.56 -10.77 -8.53
CA SER A 30 30.30 -9.32 -8.46
C SER A 30 30.99 -8.63 -7.28
N LEU A 31 31.20 -9.35 -6.16
CA LEU A 31 31.91 -8.83 -4.98
C LEU A 31 33.44 -8.86 -5.14
N PHE A 32 34.00 -9.81 -5.91
CA PHE A 32 35.44 -9.91 -6.16
C PHE A 32 35.90 -9.22 -7.45
N THR A 33 34.99 -8.96 -8.39
CA THR A 33 35.29 -8.20 -9.61
C THR A 33 35.00 -6.73 -9.35
N LYS A 34 36.03 -5.98 -8.93
CA LYS A 34 36.00 -4.51 -8.92
C LYS A 34 35.93 -4.05 -10.38
N THR A 35 34.73 -3.98 -10.94
CA THR A 35 34.49 -3.45 -12.28
C THR A 35 34.64 -1.94 -12.24
N GLU A 36 35.79 -1.46 -12.71
CA GLU A 36 35.96 -0.09 -13.21
C GLU A 36 34.99 0.09 -14.39
N PHE A 37 33.76 0.50 -14.08
CA PHE A 37 32.82 1.00 -15.08
C PHE A 37 33.24 2.43 -15.42
N ALA A 38 34.03 2.56 -16.47
CA ALA A 38 34.13 3.80 -17.23
C ALA A 38 32.78 4.07 -17.91
N ALA A 39 31.90 4.79 -17.22
CA ALA A 39 30.67 5.34 -17.76
C ALA A 39 30.64 6.82 -17.41
N GLY A 40 30.69 7.65 -18.46
CA GLY A 40 30.74 9.09 -18.34
C GLY A 40 29.43 9.73 -17.86
N GLY A 41 29.57 10.93 -17.30
CA GLY A 41 28.61 12.01 -17.45
C GLY A 41 27.92 12.49 -16.17
N SER A 42 28.41 13.64 -15.68
CA SER A 42 27.73 14.62 -14.79
C SER A 42 27.64 14.22 -13.31
N GLY A 43 28.27 14.87 -12.34
CA GLY A 43 28.85 16.22 -12.25
C GLY A 43 28.57 16.69 -10.82
N GLY A 44 29.60 16.99 -10.03
CA GLY A 44 29.47 17.50 -8.67
C GLY A 44 30.67 17.18 -7.78
N ASP A 45 31.47 18.21 -7.57
CA ASP A 45 32.74 18.31 -6.86
C ASP A 45 32.89 17.50 -5.55
N SER A 46 33.98 16.74 -5.46
CA SER A 46 35.02 16.91 -4.42
C SER A 46 35.99 15.75 -4.50
N ASP A 47 37.02 15.90 -5.34
CA ASP A 47 38.37 15.43 -5.04
C ASP A 47 39.30 16.11 -6.04
N SER A 48 40.03 17.10 -5.54
CA SER A 48 41.09 17.79 -6.23
C SER A 48 42.20 16.81 -6.61
N PHE A 49 42.15 16.32 -7.85
CA PHE A 49 43.30 15.73 -8.52
C PHE A 49 44.01 16.81 -9.34
N GLU A 50 45.19 17.15 -8.87
CA GLU A 50 46.16 18.01 -9.55
C GLU A 50 46.66 17.30 -10.82
N ALA A 51 46.02 17.57 -11.95
CA ALA A 51 46.49 17.15 -13.27
C ALA A 51 47.54 18.13 -13.78
N VAL A 52 48.81 17.84 -13.49
CA VAL A 52 49.94 18.50 -14.15
C VAL A 52 49.95 18.06 -15.62
N MET A 53 49.67 18.98 -16.54
CA MET A 53 49.97 18.79 -17.96
C MET A 53 51.49 18.70 -18.12
N VAL A 54 52.01 17.50 -18.41
CA VAL A 54 53.39 17.33 -18.81
C VAL A 54 53.49 17.66 -20.30
N ASP A 55 54.11 18.80 -20.59
CA ASP A 55 54.39 19.25 -21.95
C ASP A 55 55.42 18.29 -22.58
N THR A 56 54.93 17.38 -23.45
CA THR A 56 55.72 16.32 -24.08
C THR A 56 56.78 16.84 -25.06
N GLY A 57 56.82 18.15 -25.32
CA GLY A 57 57.84 18.82 -26.14
C GLY A 57 59.21 18.95 -25.46
N GLN A 58 59.28 19.11 -24.13
CA GLN A 58 60.56 19.31 -23.44
C GLN A 58 61.27 17.99 -23.09
N VAL A 59 60.52 16.93 -22.77
CA VAL A 59 61.09 15.61 -22.44
C VAL A 59 61.75 14.95 -23.66
N ALA A 60 61.21 15.17 -24.86
CA ALA A 60 61.81 14.69 -26.11
C ALA A 60 63.14 15.42 -26.43
N ALA A 61 63.28 16.69 -26.04
CA ALA A 61 64.51 17.45 -26.22
C ALA A 61 65.62 17.02 -25.23
N GLU A 62 65.27 16.73 -23.97
CA GLU A 62 66.23 16.20 -22.99
C GLU A 62 66.71 14.78 -23.30
N TYR A 63 65.84 13.91 -23.82
CA TYR A 63 66.23 12.54 -24.19
C TYR A 63 67.24 12.53 -25.35
N GLY A 64 67.13 13.50 -26.27
CA GLY A 64 68.12 13.71 -27.35
C GLY A 64 69.49 14.14 -26.83
N GLN A 65 69.55 14.99 -25.80
CA GLN A 65 70.81 15.41 -25.17
C GLN A 65 71.48 14.27 -24.36
N LEU A 66 70.71 13.40 -23.69
CA LEU A 66 71.27 12.24 -22.99
C LEU A 66 71.93 11.23 -23.95
N ILE A 67 71.37 11.02 -25.13
CA ILE A 67 71.98 10.14 -26.14
C ILE A 67 73.26 10.75 -26.72
N ALA A 68 73.32 12.08 -26.86
CA ALA A 68 74.54 12.79 -27.26
C ALA A 68 75.64 12.71 -26.18
N GLN A 69 75.32 12.87 -24.88
CA GLN A 69 76.29 12.71 -23.79
C GLN A 69 76.78 11.25 -23.63
N LYS A 70 75.92 10.25 -23.90
CA LYS A 70 76.31 8.83 -23.85
C LYS A 70 77.22 8.42 -25.01
N LYS A 71 77.18 9.14 -26.15
CA LYS A 71 78.17 9.02 -27.23
C LYS A 71 79.46 9.80 -26.96
N GLY A 72 79.41 10.88 -26.18
CA GLY A 72 80.59 11.69 -25.81
C GLY A 72 81.49 11.11 -24.71
N SER A 73 81.01 10.14 -23.92
CA SER A 73 81.75 9.60 -22.76
C SER A 73 82.50 8.27 -23.01
N LYS A 74 82.60 7.81 -24.26
CA LYS A 74 83.41 6.62 -24.63
C LYS A 74 84.74 6.95 -25.32
N SER A 75 85.36 8.08 -24.97
CA SER A 75 86.71 8.38 -25.43
C SER A 75 87.49 9.13 -24.35
N ALA A 76 87.97 8.41 -23.34
CA ALA A 76 89.14 8.80 -22.54
C ALA A 76 89.61 7.65 -21.63
N LYS A 77 90.92 7.34 -21.73
CA LYS A 77 91.82 6.58 -20.82
C LYS A 77 91.94 5.04 -20.90
N SER A 78 92.79 4.62 -21.87
CA SER A 78 94.08 3.88 -21.77
C SER A 78 94.45 2.98 -20.56
N THR A 79 94.94 1.76 -20.87
CA THR A 79 96.19 1.11 -20.34
C THR A 79 96.54 -0.14 -21.20
N VAL A 80 97.60 -0.18 -22.05
CA VAL A 80 99.03 -0.65 -21.86
C VAL A 80 99.15 -2.22 -21.72
N GLU A 81 99.38 -2.98 -22.82
CA GLU A 81 100.64 -3.66 -23.33
C GLU A 81 100.97 -5.05 -22.71
N PRO A 82 101.83 -5.96 -23.27
CA PRO A 82 102.51 -6.03 -24.60
C PRO A 82 102.50 -7.45 -25.28
N LYS A 83 102.78 -7.55 -26.60
CA LYS A 83 103.71 -8.59 -27.16
C LYS A 83 104.07 -8.44 -28.67
N GLU A 84 105.35 -8.11 -28.89
CA GLU A 84 106.36 -8.56 -29.87
C GLU A 84 106.12 -8.63 -31.41
N GLU A 85 107.12 -8.03 -32.07
CA GLU A 85 107.56 -7.85 -33.49
C GLU A 85 107.82 -9.16 -34.31
N PRO A 86 108.21 -9.15 -35.64
CA PRO A 86 108.87 -8.07 -36.41
C PRO A 86 108.52 -7.84 -37.91
N ARG A 87 108.62 -6.56 -38.30
CA ARG A 87 109.44 -5.92 -39.38
C ARG A 87 109.58 -6.55 -40.79
N GLU A 88 109.23 -5.75 -41.81
CA GLU A 88 110.02 -5.42 -43.03
C GLU A 88 109.39 -4.15 -43.68
N GLU A 89 110.00 -2.96 -43.56
CA GLU A 89 110.74 -2.22 -44.62
C GLU A 89 109.94 -2.03 -45.93
N ALA A 90 109.56 -0.81 -46.35
CA ALA A 90 110.49 0.19 -46.88
C ALA A 90 109.95 1.64 -46.81
N LYS A 91 110.90 2.57 -46.67
CA LYS A 91 110.73 4.03 -46.75
C LYS A 91 110.65 4.48 -48.22
N GLU A 92 109.78 5.44 -48.54
CA GLU A 92 110.13 6.56 -49.43
C GLU A 92 109.18 7.76 -49.25
N THR A 93 109.78 8.92 -48.92
CA THR A 93 109.41 10.32 -49.28
C THR A 93 107.92 10.72 -49.27
N VAL A 94 107.44 11.49 -48.28
CA VAL A 94 107.39 12.97 -48.32
C VAL A 94 107.00 13.54 -49.69
N GLU A 95 105.71 13.74 -49.92
CA GLU A 95 105.20 15.00 -50.50
C GLU A 95 103.76 15.22 -50.03
N LYS A 96 103.59 16.25 -49.19
CA LYS A 96 102.33 16.73 -48.67
C LYS A 96 101.85 17.78 -49.68
N VAL A 97 100.93 17.41 -50.57
CA VAL A 97 100.14 18.40 -51.32
C VAL A 97 98.87 18.64 -50.50
N GLU A 98 98.91 19.70 -49.68
CA GLU A 98 97.69 20.36 -49.22
C GLU A 98 97.14 21.10 -50.45
N ASP A 99 96.25 20.44 -51.21
CA ASP A 99 95.41 21.12 -52.20
C ASP A 99 94.43 22.01 -51.43
N ASP A 100 94.78 23.27 -51.26
CA ASP A 100 93.85 24.33 -50.91
C ASP A 100 92.79 24.40 -52.03
N PRO A 101 91.50 24.18 -51.76
CA PRO A 101 90.48 24.11 -52.81
C PRO A 101 90.46 25.43 -53.58
N THR A 102 90.56 25.32 -54.89
CA THR A 102 90.64 26.47 -55.80
C THR A 102 89.39 27.36 -55.59
N PRO A 103 89.48 28.70 -55.66
CA PRO A 103 88.32 29.59 -55.47
C PRO A 103 87.10 29.26 -56.35
N GLU A 104 87.30 28.60 -57.50
CA GLU A 104 86.22 28.11 -58.36
C GLU A 104 85.49 26.88 -57.80
N GLU A 105 86.18 25.96 -57.13
CA GLU A 105 85.59 24.75 -56.56
C GLU A 105 84.71 25.08 -55.35
N ILE A 106 85.14 26.05 -54.53
CA ILE A 106 84.34 26.59 -53.42
C ILE A 106 83.06 27.26 -53.94
N LYS A 107 83.15 27.98 -55.07
CA LYS A 107 81.97 28.60 -55.70
C LYS A 107 81.00 27.55 -56.24
N GLN A 108 81.50 26.47 -56.85
CA GLN A 108 80.68 25.35 -57.33
C GLN A 108 80.01 24.58 -56.18
N GLN A 109 80.73 24.33 -55.08
CA GLN A 109 80.15 23.70 -53.88
C GLN A 109 79.04 24.55 -53.25
N ASN A 110 79.25 25.87 -53.12
CA ASN A 110 78.23 26.78 -52.61
C ASN A 110 76.99 26.83 -53.53
N GLN A 111 77.16 26.77 -54.85
CA GLN A 111 76.04 26.71 -55.80
C GLN A 111 75.29 25.38 -55.72
N ALA A 112 75.99 24.26 -55.57
CA ALA A 112 75.38 22.95 -55.38
C ALA A 112 74.60 22.85 -54.06
N GLU A 113 75.15 23.39 -52.96
CA GLU A 113 74.46 23.43 -51.67
C GLU A 113 73.19 24.28 -51.71
N LEU A 114 73.22 25.42 -52.42
CA LEU A 114 72.04 26.26 -52.61
C LEU A 114 70.94 25.56 -53.44
N ALA A 115 71.33 24.78 -54.45
CA ALA A 115 70.41 23.99 -55.26
C ALA A 115 69.74 22.86 -54.44
N VAL A 116 70.51 22.14 -53.63
CA VAL A 116 69.99 21.11 -52.70
C VAL A 116 69.06 21.74 -51.66
N MET A 117 69.40 22.94 -51.14
CA MET A 117 68.54 23.66 -50.21
C MET A 117 67.22 24.10 -50.85
N GLN A 118 67.24 24.58 -52.09
CA GLN A 118 66.02 24.91 -52.85
C GLN A 118 65.15 23.68 -53.13
N GLU A 119 65.76 22.54 -53.48
CA GLU A 119 65.01 21.30 -53.71
C GLU A 119 64.35 20.79 -52.42
N LYS A 120 65.07 20.85 -51.29
CA LYS A 120 64.53 20.52 -49.97
C LYS A 120 63.37 21.43 -49.56
N GLN A 121 63.45 22.74 -49.85
CA GLN A 121 62.35 23.67 -49.62
C GLN A 121 61.11 23.32 -50.46
N ARG A 122 61.29 22.98 -51.75
CA ARG A 122 60.19 22.52 -52.61
C ARG A 122 59.57 21.21 -52.13
N GLN A 123 60.38 20.26 -51.67
CA GLN A 123 59.88 19.01 -51.09
C GLN A 123 59.08 19.26 -49.80
N GLN A 124 59.55 20.14 -48.92
CA GLN A 124 58.83 20.52 -47.70
C GLN A 124 57.51 21.24 -47.99
N GLU A 125 57.46 22.06 -49.03
CA GLU A 125 56.23 22.75 -49.45
C GLU A 125 55.19 21.76 -50.02
N MET A 126 55.63 20.79 -50.83
CA MET A 126 54.76 19.71 -51.31
C MET A 126 54.23 18.84 -50.16
N GLU A 127 55.07 18.47 -49.20
CA GLU A 127 54.63 17.70 -48.02
C GLU A 127 53.63 18.49 -47.17
N ARG A 128 53.84 19.81 -47.00
CA ARG A 128 52.86 20.69 -46.34
C ARG A 128 51.53 20.73 -47.10
N GLN A 129 51.56 20.88 -48.42
CA GLN A 129 50.33 20.87 -49.23
C GLN A 129 49.59 19.53 -49.13
N GLN A 130 50.32 18.40 -49.18
CA GLN A 130 49.72 17.07 -49.01
C GLN A 130 49.08 16.89 -47.64
N LYS A 131 49.75 17.31 -46.54
CA LYS A 131 49.18 17.26 -45.19
C LYS A 131 47.94 18.13 -45.04
N LEU A 132 47.94 19.33 -45.62
CA LEU A 132 46.75 20.19 -45.62
C LEU A 132 45.58 19.56 -46.37
N GLN A 133 45.84 18.96 -47.54
CA GLN A 133 44.82 18.28 -48.32
C GLN A 133 44.26 17.04 -47.60
N GLU A 134 45.13 16.25 -46.96
CA GLU A 134 44.72 15.11 -46.13
C GLU A 134 43.88 15.57 -44.94
N GLN A 135 44.29 16.63 -44.25
CA GLN A 135 43.54 17.22 -43.14
C GLN A 135 42.15 17.72 -43.59
N GLN A 136 42.05 18.38 -44.74
CA GLN A 136 40.77 18.79 -45.32
C GLN A 136 39.88 17.59 -45.64
N ARG A 137 40.45 16.52 -46.21
CA ARG A 137 39.69 15.30 -46.54
C ARG A 137 39.17 14.61 -45.28
N LEU A 138 39.98 14.53 -44.23
CA LEU A 138 39.57 14.00 -42.93
C LEU A 138 38.47 14.85 -42.29
N GLN A 139 38.59 16.18 -42.37
CA GLN A 139 37.57 17.09 -41.84
C GLN A 139 36.24 16.97 -42.61
N GLU A 140 36.28 16.80 -43.92
CA GLU A 140 35.07 16.59 -44.74
C GLU A 140 34.43 15.23 -44.44
N GLN A 141 35.22 14.17 -44.30
CA GLN A 141 34.73 12.85 -43.88
C GLN A 141 34.10 12.90 -42.49
N ALA A 142 34.70 13.62 -41.54
CA ALA A 142 34.14 13.82 -40.21
C ALA A 142 32.80 14.57 -40.26
N LYS A 143 32.71 15.66 -41.04
CA LYS A 143 31.45 16.40 -41.26
C LYS A 143 30.37 15.51 -41.89
N GLN A 144 30.71 14.72 -42.91
CA GLN A 144 29.77 13.79 -43.53
C GLN A 144 29.30 12.69 -42.56
N ALA A 145 30.19 12.17 -41.72
CA ALA A 145 29.84 11.19 -40.69
C ALA A 145 28.91 11.79 -39.62
N GLU A 146 29.14 13.04 -39.22
CA GLU A 146 28.30 13.75 -38.26
C GLU A 146 26.91 14.03 -38.83
N ILE A 147 26.81 14.49 -40.08
CA ILE A 147 25.52 14.68 -40.76
C ILE A 147 24.75 13.36 -40.87
N LYS A 148 25.41 12.26 -41.25
CA LYS A 148 24.76 10.93 -41.29
C LYS A 148 24.28 10.50 -39.91
N LYS A 149 25.05 10.76 -38.84
CA LYS A 149 24.66 10.46 -37.46
C LYS A 149 23.45 11.29 -37.04
N GLN A 150 23.42 12.58 -37.35
CA GLN A 150 22.29 13.48 -37.07
C GLN A 150 21.02 13.03 -37.83
N GLN A 151 21.14 12.67 -39.11
CA GLN A 151 20.01 12.14 -39.89
C GLN A 151 19.48 10.81 -39.33
N ALA A 152 20.37 9.93 -38.88
CA ALA A 152 19.97 8.67 -38.24
C ALA A 152 19.24 8.91 -36.91
N GLU A 153 19.73 9.84 -36.07
CA GLU A 153 19.06 10.21 -34.83
C GLU A 153 17.72 10.90 -35.07
N GLU A 154 17.61 11.77 -36.07
CA GLU A 154 16.34 12.41 -36.42
C GLU A 154 15.33 11.39 -36.94
N ALA A 155 15.77 10.42 -37.75
CA ALA A 155 14.93 9.33 -38.22
C ALA A 155 14.45 8.44 -37.07
N THR A 156 15.29 8.13 -36.08
CA THR A 156 14.87 7.38 -34.89
C THR A 156 13.92 8.19 -34.02
N ARG A 157 14.18 9.49 -33.81
CA ARG A 157 13.25 10.40 -33.10
C ARG A 157 11.89 10.48 -33.79
N LYS A 158 11.84 10.60 -35.12
CA LYS A 158 10.59 10.59 -35.89
C LYS A 158 9.82 9.28 -35.72
N LYS A 159 10.50 8.13 -35.81
CA LYS A 159 9.88 6.80 -35.59
C LYS A 159 9.34 6.64 -34.17
N VAL A 160 10.09 7.09 -33.17
CA VAL A 160 9.65 7.05 -31.76
C VAL A 160 8.45 7.98 -31.53
N ALA A 161 8.45 9.18 -32.11
CA ALA A 161 7.33 10.12 -32.02
C ALA A 161 6.06 9.59 -32.71
N GLU A 162 6.20 8.95 -33.88
CA GLU A 162 5.07 8.32 -34.58
C GLU A 162 4.51 7.13 -33.79
N ALA A 163 5.38 6.27 -33.25
CA ALA A 163 4.97 5.15 -32.41
C ALA A 163 4.28 5.63 -31.11
N ALA A 164 4.74 6.73 -30.52
CA ALA A 164 4.10 7.34 -29.35
C ALA A 164 2.71 7.90 -29.69
N LYS A 165 2.55 8.56 -30.85
CA LYS A 165 1.24 9.05 -31.32
C LYS A 165 0.25 7.91 -31.58
N LEU A 166 0.70 6.84 -32.23
CA LEU A 166 -0.14 5.65 -32.47
C LEU A 166 -0.58 4.98 -31.17
N LYS A 167 0.32 4.90 -30.17
CA LYS A 167 -0.03 4.38 -28.84
C LYS A 167 -1.04 5.28 -28.11
N ALA A 168 -0.86 6.60 -28.18
CA ALA A 168 -1.78 7.56 -27.57
C ALA A 168 -3.18 7.53 -28.22
N ASP A 169 -3.27 7.42 -29.56
CA ASP A 169 -4.56 7.29 -30.26
C ASP A 169 -5.27 5.96 -29.93
N ALA A 170 -4.51 4.86 -29.83
CA ALA A 170 -5.05 3.57 -29.43
C ALA A 170 -5.56 3.57 -27.98
N GLU A 171 -4.84 4.21 -27.06
CA GLU A 171 -5.26 4.34 -25.66
C GLU A 171 -6.50 5.24 -25.53
N ALA A 172 -6.54 6.38 -26.23
CA ALA A 172 -7.71 7.26 -26.27
C ALA A 172 -8.97 6.53 -26.77
N LYS A 173 -8.85 5.74 -27.86
CA LYS A 173 -9.95 4.91 -28.36
C LYS A 173 -10.40 3.83 -27.37
N ARG A 174 -9.48 3.23 -26.61
CA ARG A 174 -9.83 2.26 -25.55
C ARG A 174 -10.55 2.93 -24.38
N LEU A 175 -10.13 4.13 -23.99
CA LEU A 175 -10.80 4.89 -22.93
C LEU A 175 -12.19 5.34 -23.37
N GLU A 176 -12.39 5.77 -24.62
CA GLU A 176 -13.71 6.11 -25.15
C GLU A 176 -14.63 4.88 -25.21
N ALA A 177 -14.11 3.73 -25.65
CA ALA A 177 -14.87 2.47 -25.66
C ALA A 177 -15.25 2.03 -24.24
N ALA A 178 -14.33 2.13 -23.28
CA ALA A 178 -14.60 1.82 -21.88
C ALA A 178 -15.63 2.78 -21.26
N ALA A 179 -15.60 4.07 -21.61
CA ALA A 179 -16.59 5.05 -21.16
C ALA A 179 -18.00 4.73 -21.71
N LYS A 180 -18.11 4.35 -22.98
CA LYS A 180 -19.39 3.92 -23.59
C LYS A 180 -19.92 2.65 -22.93
N GLN A 181 -19.07 1.67 -22.66
CA GLN A 181 -19.46 0.45 -21.94
C GLN A 181 -19.93 0.75 -20.50
N ALA A 182 -19.25 1.63 -19.79
CA ALA A 182 -19.65 2.04 -18.44
C ALA A 182 -20.99 2.80 -18.42
N GLU A 183 -21.28 3.61 -19.44
CA GLU A 183 -22.57 4.29 -19.59
C GLU A 183 -23.70 3.30 -19.87
N GLU A 184 -23.47 2.33 -20.75
CA GLU A 184 -24.43 1.27 -21.08
C GLU A 184 -24.71 0.36 -19.87
N GLU A 185 -23.68 0.01 -19.10
CA GLU A 185 -23.82 -0.77 -17.87
C GLU A 185 -24.60 -0.01 -16.79
N LYS A 186 -24.36 1.30 -16.63
CA LYS A 186 -25.17 2.14 -15.73
C LYS A 186 -26.63 2.20 -16.15
N LYS A 187 -26.91 2.36 -17.45
CA LYS A 187 -28.28 2.33 -17.99
C LYS A 187 -28.95 0.96 -17.76
N ALA A 188 -28.21 -0.14 -17.90
CA ALA A 188 -28.71 -1.48 -17.61
C ALA A 188 -29.01 -1.68 -16.12
N GLN A 189 -28.13 -1.22 -15.23
CA GLN A 189 -28.33 -1.29 -13.78
C GLN A 189 -29.55 -0.46 -13.34
N GLU A 190 -29.70 0.78 -13.84
CA GLU A 190 -30.85 1.63 -13.52
C GLU A 190 -32.18 1.01 -14.02
N ALA A 191 -32.17 0.39 -15.20
CA ALA A 191 -33.35 -0.33 -15.72
C ALA A 191 -33.70 -1.56 -14.87
N LEU A 192 -32.69 -2.26 -14.33
CA LEU A 192 -32.87 -3.42 -13.48
C LEU A 192 -33.37 -3.03 -12.08
N GLU A 193 -32.89 -1.91 -11.54
CA GLU A 193 -33.36 -1.33 -10.28
C GLU A 193 -34.81 -0.87 -10.38
N LYS A 194 -35.20 -0.18 -11.46
CA LYS A 194 -36.61 0.19 -11.72
C LYS A 194 -37.52 -1.04 -11.84
N LYS A 195 -37.06 -2.11 -12.50
CA LYS A 195 -37.82 -3.38 -12.55
C LYS A 195 -37.96 -4.03 -11.17
N LEU A 196 -36.90 -4.01 -10.36
CA LEU A 196 -36.92 -4.55 -9.00
C LEU A 196 -37.87 -3.74 -8.09
N GLU A 197 -37.89 -2.42 -8.21
CA GLU A 197 -38.79 -1.55 -7.45
C GLU A 197 -40.26 -1.78 -7.84
N GLN A 198 -40.55 -1.90 -9.15
CA GLN A 198 -41.90 -2.26 -9.62
C GLN A 198 -42.33 -3.65 -9.14
N GLN A 199 -41.44 -4.65 -9.14
CA GLN A 199 -41.73 -5.96 -8.57
C GLN A 199 -42.00 -5.90 -7.06
N LYS A 200 -41.23 -5.12 -6.30
CA LYS A 200 -41.47 -4.92 -4.86
C LYS A 200 -42.81 -4.24 -4.59
N LYS A 201 -43.19 -3.23 -5.37
CA LYS A 201 -44.51 -2.58 -5.27
C LYS A 201 -45.64 -3.55 -5.58
N ALA A 202 -45.52 -4.34 -6.66
CA ALA A 202 -46.51 -5.36 -7.03
C ALA A 202 -46.62 -6.48 -5.98
N GLN A 203 -45.52 -6.90 -5.37
CA GLN A 203 -45.53 -7.90 -4.29
C GLN A 203 -46.14 -7.33 -3.00
N ALA A 204 -45.85 -6.07 -2.65
CA ALA A 204 -46.44 -5.41 -1.49
C ALA A 204 -47.97 -5.25 -1.64
N GLU A 205 -48.45 -4.96 -2.85
CA GLU A 205 -49.88 -4.88 -3.14
C GLU A 205 -50.56 -6.26 -3.05
N LYS A 206 -49.94 -7.31 -3.61
CA LYS A 206 -50.44 -8.70 -3.47
C LYS A 206 -50.49 -9.17 -2.02
N VAL A 207 -49.51 -8.80 -1.19
CA VAL A 207 -49.51 -9.13 0.25
C VAL A 207 -50.61 -8.36 0.99
N LYS A 208 -50.88 -7.10 0.63
CA LYS A 208 -52.03 -6.35 1.18
C LYS A 208 -53.36 -7.00 0.80
N GLU A 209 -53.54 -7.35 -0.47
CA GLU A 209 -54.77 -7.98 -0.95
C GLU A 209 -55.00 -9.36 -0.32
N GLN A 210 -53.94 -10.15 -0.13
CA GLN A 210 -54.03 -11.44 0.58
C GLN A 210 -54.38 -11.26 2.07
N LYS A 211 -53.81 -10.26 2.75
CA LYS A 211 -54.16 -9.97 4.15
C LYS A 211 -55.61 -9.52 4.29
N GLU A 212 -56.12 -8.75 3.33
CA GLU A 212 -57.50 -8.27 3.36
C GLU A 212 -58.50 -9.39 3.06
N LYS A 213 -58.17 -10.30 2.13
CA LYS A 213 -58.97 -11.53 1.89
C LYS A 213 -58.96 -12.47 3.08
N GLN A 214 -57.81 -12.70 3.73
CA GLN A 214 -57.73 -13.53 4.93
C GLN A 214 -58.47 -12.91 6.13
N ALA A 215 -58.49 -11.58 6.26
CA ALA A 215 -59.27 -10.91 7.29
C ALA A 215 -60.79 -11.05 7.07
N LYS A 216 -61.25 -10.93 5.83
CA LYS A 216 -62.66 -11.17 5.47
C LYS A 216 -63.07 -12.62 5.68
N GLU A 217 -62.22 -13.59 5.32
CA GLU A 217 -62.52 -15.02 5.49
C GLU A 217 -62.55 -15.43 6.97
N LYS A 218 -61.68 -14.85 7.82
CA LYS A 218 -61.73 -15.06 9.28
C LYS A 218 -63.00 -14.50 9.91
N LEU A 219 -63.42 -13.30 9.52
CA LEU A 219 -64.67 -12.69 10.00
C LEU A 219 -65.90 -13.50 9.59
N GLU A 220 -65.90 -14.08 8.39
CA GLU A 220 -67.02 -14.91 7.92
C GLU A 220 -67.06 -16.28 8.63
N LYS A 221 -65.91 -16.86 8.97
CA LYS A 221 -65.82 -18.11 9.76
C LYS A 221 -66.24 -17.92 11.21
N GLU A 222 -65.82 -16.84 11.88
CA GLU A 222 -66.27 -16.54 13.25
C GLU A 222 -67.77 -16.23 13.33
N ALA A 223 -68.35 -15.60 12.31
CA ALA A 223 -69.80 -15.37 12.26
C ALA A 223 -70.61 -16.67 12.09
N LYS A 224 -70.11 -17.62 11.28
CA LYS A 224 -70.74 -18.93 11.11
C LYS A 224 -70.59 -19.83 12.35
N GLU A 225 -69.44 -19.78 13.03
CA GLU A 225 -69.21 -20.58 14.25
C GLU A 225 -70.04 -20.10 15.45
N LYS A 226 -70.27 -18.78 15.58
CA LYS A 226 -71.18 -18.24 16.61
C LYS A 226 -72.64 -18.60 16.34
N ALA A 227 -73.07 -18.60 15.08
CA ALA A 227 -74.43 -18.99 14.71
C ALA A 227 -74.70 -20.49 14.94
N GLU A 228 -73.69 -21.36 14.83
CA GLU A 228 -73.84 -22.79 15.10
C GLU A 228 -73.82 -23.11 16.61
N LYS A 229 -73.00 -22.41 17.39
CA LYS A 229 -72.95 -22.55 18.85
C LYS A 229 -74.24 -22.12 19.54
N ASP A 230 -74.86 -21.02 19.12
CA ASP A 230 -76.16 -20.58 19.68
C ASP A 230 -77.29 -21.57 19.38
N LYS A 231 -77.24 -22.26 18.23
CA LYS A 231 -78.22 -23.27 17.85
C LYS A 231 -78.05 -24.58 18.64
N ALA A 232 -76.82 -24.96 18.96
CA ALA A 232 -76.53 -26.15 19.77
C ALA A 232 -76.85 -25.95 21.26
N GLN A 233 -76.67 -24.73 21.79
CA GLN A 233 -76.94 -24.42 23.19
C GLN A 233 -78.45 -24.36 23.48
N ALA A 234 -79.26 -23.90 22.52
CA ALA A 234 -80.73 -23.93 22.62
C ALA A 234 -81.33 -25.35 22.62
N GLU A 235 -80.67 -26.33 21.97
CA GLU A 235 -81.14 -27.72 21.96
C GLU A 235 -80.81 -28.48 23.26
N MET A 236 -79.68 -28.15 23.91
CA MET A 236 -79.31 -28.76 25.19
C MET A 236 -80.17 -28.29 26.37
N GLU A 237 -80.53 -26.99 26.41
CA GLU A 237 -81.40 -26.48 27.49
C GLU A 237 -82.84 -27.01 27.41
N ALA A 238 -83.32 -27.37 26.22
CA ALA A 238 -84.64 -28.00 26.05
C ALA A 238 -84.65 -29.46 26.54
N LYS A 239 -83.55 -30.20 26.38
CA LYS A 239 -83.42 -31.58 26.86
C LYS A 239 -83.22 -31.67 28.38
N GLU A 240 -82.50 -30.73 29.00
CA GLU A 240 -82.26 -30.75 30.45
C GLU A 240 -83.49 -30.37 31.29
N LYS A 241 -84.37 -29.50 30.77
CA LYS A 241 -85.63 -29.16 31.46
C LYS A 241 -86.63 -30.32 31.47
N ALA A 242 -86.64 -31.17 30.45
CA ALA A 242 -87.53 -32.34 30.39
C ALA A 242 -87.13 -33.47 31.36
N GLU A 243 -85.82 -33.63 31.65
CA GLU A 243 -85.34 -34.69 32.54
C GLU A 243 -85.48 -34.35 34.04
N LYS A 244 -85.39 -33.06 34.40
CA LYS A 244 -85.54 -32.60 35.80
C LYS A 244 -86.98 -32.65 36.32
N GLU A 245 -87.97 -32.53 35.45
CA GLU A 245 -89.39 -32.57 35.87
C GLU A 245 -89.85 -34.02 36.16
N ALA A 246 -89.33 -35.02 35.44
CA ALA A 246 -89.63 -36.43 35.68
C ALA A 246 -89.02 -37.00 36.97
N LYS A 247 -87.84 -36.53 37.39
CA LYS A 247 -87.20 -36.97 38.65
C LYS A 247 -87.84 -36.38 39.91
N ALA A 248 -88.45 -35.19 39.82
CA ALA A 248 -89.04 -34.51 40.98
C ALA A 248 -90.39 -35.10 41.44
N GLN A 249 -91.13 -35.77 40.56
CA GLN A 249 -92.38 -36.44 40.93
C GLN A 249 -92.15 -37.78 41.65
N ALA A 250 -91.09 -38.52 41.32
CA ALA A 250 -90.80 -39.82 41.94
C ALA A 250 -90.28 -39.73 43.39
N GLU A 251 -89.65 -38.61 43.77
CA GLU A 251 -89.11 -38.44 45.13
C GLU A 251 -90.17 -37.98 46.16
N ARG A 252 -91.31 -37.42 45.71
CA ARG A 252 -92.36 -36.90 46.61
C ARG A 252 -93.28 -37.99 47.17
N GLU A 253 -93.49 -39.11 46.47
CA GLU A 253 -94.32 -40.21 47.00
C GLU A 253 -93.60 -41.12 48.01
N ALA A 254 -92.26 -41.10 48.05
CA ALA A 254 -91.48 -41.95 48.96
C ALA A 254 -91.31 -41.34 50.38
N LYS A 255 -91.37 -40.01 50.52
CA LYS A 255 -91.15 -39.32 51.81
C LYS A 255 -92.38 -39.28 52.72
N GLU A 256 -93.60 -39.48 52.21
CA GLU A 256 -94.84 -39.37 53.00
C GLU A 256 -95.16 -40.63 53.85
N LYS A 257 -94.56 -41.78 53.55
CA LYS A 257 -94.78 -43.03 54.32
C LYS A 257 -93.86 -43.21 55.53
N ALA A 258 -92.77 -42.45 55.64
CA ALA A 258 -91.78 -42.61 56.73
C ALA A 258 -92.00 -41.68 57.94
N GLU A 259 -92.82 -40.63 57.82
CA GLU A 259 -92.98 -39.61 58.87
C GLU A 259 -94.04 -39.95 59.94
N LYS A 260 -94.83 -41.01 59.77
CA LYS A 260 -95.87 -41.43 60.74
C LYS A 260 -95.39 -42.32 61.88
N GLU A 261 -94.17 -42.87 61.84
CA GLU A 261 -93.71 -43.84 62.84
C GLU A 261 -92.77 -43.24 63.91
N ALA A 262 -92.22 -42.04 63.69
CA ALA A 262 -91.25 -41.42 64.60
C ALA A 262 -91.85 -40.48 65.67
N LYS A 263 -93.13 -40.12 65.56
CA LYS A 263 -93.80 -39.17 66.48
C LYS A 263 -94.29 -39.76 67.82
N ALA A 264 -94.13 -41.07 68.06
CA ALA A 264 -94.70 -41.76 69.22
C ALA A 264 -93.72 -42.04 70.38
N ARG A 265 -92.44 -41.63 70.33
CA ARG A 265 -91.44 -42.00 71.36
C ARG A 265 -90.75 -40.85 72.10
N ALA A 266 -91.12 -39.59 71.86
CA ALA A 266 -90.43 -38.44 72.48
C ALA A 266 -91.30 -37.60 73.43
N GLU A 267 -92.46 -38.11 73.86
CA GLU A 267 -93.40 -37.38 74.74
C GLU A 267 -93.33 -37.80 76.23
N LYS A 268 -92.35 -38.63 76.63
CA LYS A 268 -92.27 -39.18 78.00
C LYS A 268 -90.90 -39.03 78.70
N ALA A 269 -90.28 -37.85 78.57
CA ALA A 269 -89.19 -37.42 79.46
C ALA A 269 -89.02 -35.89 79.39
N ALA A 270 -90.09 -35.11 79.24
CA ALA A 270 -90.76 -34.53 80.40
C ALA A 270 -89.83 -34.23 81.58
N LYS A 271 -89.67 -32.94 81.83
CA LYS A 271 -89.87 -32.37 83.16
C LYS A 271 -88.94 -32.90 84.25
N ALA A 272 -87.69 -32.46 84.24
CA ALA A 272 -86.96 -32.22 85.47
C ALA A 272 -85.86 -31.18 85.23
N LYS A 273 -86.03 -30.00 85.84
CA LYS A 273 -84.99 -28.98 86.06
C LYS A 273 -84.76 -27.99 84.90
N ALA A 274 -85.81 -27.43 84.31
CA ALA A 274 -86.30 -26.09 84.68
C ALA A 274 -86.55 -25.89 86.20
N GLU A 275 -86.22 -24.71 86.71
CA GLU A 275 -86.24 -24.27 88.12
C GLU A 275 -84.94 -24.49 88.92
N LYS A 276 -83.87 -23.90 88.43
CA LYS A 276 -83.12 -22.96 89.27
C LYS A 276 -82.80 -21.74 88.41
N GLU A 277 -83.61 -20.71 88.60
CA GLU A 277 -83.13 -19.43 89.12
C GLU A 277 -82.07 -18.80 88.21
N ALA A 278 -82.45 -17.94 87.26
CA ALA A 278 -83.13 -16.67 87.53
C ALA A 278 -82.41 -15.82 88.60
N LYS A 279 -81.09 -15.71 88.46
CA LYS A 279 -80.23 -14.59 88.86
C LYS A 279 -79.14 -14.57 87.78
N GLU A 280 -78.93 -13.58 86.93
CA GLU A 280 -79.22 -12.15 86.88
C GLU A 280 -79.55 -11.84 85.40
N LYS A 281 -80.58 -11.06 85.08
CA LYS A 281 -80.47 -9.61 84.89
C LYS A 281 -79.13 -9.26 84.18
N ALA A 282 -79.07 -8.94 82.90
CA ALA A 282 -79.90 -7.96 82.24
C ALA A 282 -80.16 -8.35 80.79
N ALA A 283 -81.45 -8.52 80.49
CA ALA A 283 -81.99 -8.34 79.17
C ALA A 283 -81.50 -6.99 78.63
N ALA A 284 -80.77 -7.01 77.52
CA ALA A 284 -81.34 -6.86 76.19
C ALA A 284 -81.86 -5.44 75.95
N GLN A 285 -81.09 -4.68 75.16
CA GLN A 285 -81.63 -3.76 74.16
C GLN A 285 -80.67 -3.86 72.96
N ALA A 286 -80.89 -4.80 72.04
CA ALA A 286 -81.82 -4.69 70.91
C ALA A 286 -81.55 -3.39 70.11
N LYS A 287 -80.65 -3.45 69.12
CA LYS A 287 -80.94 -3.75 67.70
C LYS A 287 -81.68 -2.61 66.99
N GLU A 288 -80.91 -1.79 66.29
CA GLU A 288 -81.28 -0.99 65.10
C GLU A 288 -80.00 -0.24 64.65
N THR A 289 -79.62 -0.01 63.40
CA THR A 289 -80.26 -0.08 62.10
C THR A 289 -79.17 -0.05 61.01
N GLN A 290 -79.46 -0.62 59.85
CA GLN A 290 -78.64 -0.58 58.64
C GLN A 290 -79.07 0.61 57.76
N ALA A 291 -78.20 1.60 57.52
CA ALA A 291 -78.35 2.63 56.48
C ALA A 291 -76.97 3.24 56.15
N LYS A 292 -76.40 2.95 54.98
CA LYS A 292 -76.48 3.72 53.71
C LYS A 292 -75.47 4.89 53.59
N ASN A 293 -74.49 4.64 52.72
CA ASN A 293 -74.00 5.49 51.62
C ASN A 293 -73.26 6.82 51.88
N ASN A 294 -71.97 6.74 51.56
CA ASN A 294 -71.12 7.65 50.78
C ASN A 294 -71.06 9.16 51.11
N LYS A 295 -69.84 9.60 51.42
CA LYS A 295 -69.00 10.58 50.66
C LYS A 295 -67.95 11.11 51.65
N ALA A 296 -66.65 11.08 51.45
CA ALA A 296 -65.73 10.65 50.40
C ALA A 296 -64.30 10.84 51.00
N LEU A 297 -63.29 10.27 50.32
CA LEU A 297 -61.84 10.44 50.53
C LEU A 297 -61.20 9.41 51.47
N ASP A 298 -60.98 8.20 50.97
CA ASP A 298 -59.61 7.70 50.74
C ASP A 298 -59.68 6.27 50.18
N ASP A 299 -58.92 6.01 49.12
CA ASP A 299 -58.66 4.70 48.53
C ASP A 299 -59.65 4.17 47.47
N PHE A 300 -59.66 4.79 46.28
CA PHE A 300 -59.89 4.06 45.01
C PHE A 300 -59.46 4.88 43.77
N LEU A 301 -58.42 4.42 43.10
CA LEU A 301 -58.35 4.23 41.63
C LEU A 301 -59.26 5.08 40.71
N SER A 302 -58.74 6.22 40.27
CA SER A 302 -58.82 6.75 38.89
C SER A 302 -57.94 8.00 38.87
N GLY A 303 -56.71 7.91 38.38
CA GLY A 303 -56.52 7.92 36.94
C GLY A 303 -56.00 9.29 36.56
N GLY A 304 -54.69 9.36 36.36
CA GLY A 304 -53.95 10.58 36.03
C GLY A 304 -52.59 10.23 35.46
N ASP A 305 -52.61 9.36 34.45
CA ASP A 305 -51.77 9.39 33.27
C ASP A 305 -50.81 10.59 33.17
N ILE A 306 -49.50 10.33 33.03
CA ILE A 306 -48.67 10.74 31.86
C ILE A 306 -47.16 10.72 32.20
N SER A 307 -46.43 10.06 31.29
CA SER A 307 -45.03 10.32 30.90
C SER A 307 -43.89 9.69 31.72
N GLY A 308 -43.25 8.68 31.09
CA GLY A 308 -41.81 8.81 30.86
C GLY A 308 -40.90 7.66 31.27
N GLY A 309 -41.26 6.41 31.00
CA GLY A 309 -40.28 5.32 31.02
C GLY A 309 -39.40 5.32 29.75
N SER A 310 -38.11 5.60 29.89
CA SER A 310 -37.09 5.19 28.91
C SER A 310 -35.90 4.56 29.64
N SER A 311 -35.90 3.23 29.62
CA SER A 311 -34.86 2.37 29.05
C SER A 311 -33.38 2.73 29.21
N LYS A 312 -32.59 1.63 29.29
CA LYS A 312 -31.14 1.48 29.11
C LYS A 312 -30.33 1.81 30.38
N GLY A 313 -29.51 0.92 30.92
CA GLY A 313 -28.84 -0.23 30.32
C GLY A 313 -27.35 -0.16 30.70
N GLY A 314 -26.91 -1.13 31.50
CA GLY A 314 -25.55 -1.68 31.56
C GLY A 314 -24.31 -0.77 31.50
N ASN A 315 -23.60 -0.79 32.63
CA ASN A 315 -22.19 -1.25 32.77
C ASN A 315 -21.02 -0.25 32.62
N LYS A 316 -20.08 -0.38 33.59
CA LYS A 316 -18.63 -0.05 33.55
C LYS A 316 -18.20 1.43 33.51
N ASN A 317 -17.70 1.99 34.62
CA ASN A 317 -16.30 1.84 35.07
C ASN A 317 -15.91 2.84 36.18
N LEU A 318 -14.99 2.36 37.02
CA LEU A 318 -14.23 3.09 38.04
C LEU A 318 -13.25 4.11 37.44
N SER A 319 -12.90 5.06 38.31
CA SER A 319 -11.63 5.81 38.38
C SER A 319 -11.56 7.09 37.55
N GLY A 320 -12.03 8.17 38.17
CA GLY A 320 -11.50 9.51 37.94
C GLY A 320 -10.25 9.70 38.80
N SER A 321 -9.09 9.85 38.15
CA SER A 321 -7.90 10.44 38.76
C SER A 321 -7.45 11.59 37.86
N GLN A 322 -7.50 12.79 38.41
CA GLN A 322 -7.01 14.02 37.80
C GLN A 322 -5.50 13.91 37.52
N GLY A 323 -5.12 14.04 36.25
CA GLY A 323 -3.74 14.26 35.83
C GLY A 323 -3.54 15.74 35.53
N SER A 324 -2.83 16.41 36.43
CA SER A 324 -2.40 17.80 36.35
C SER A 324 -1.20 17.98 35.42
N GLY A 325 -1.14 19.13 34.74
CA GLY A 325 0.13 19.80 34.43
C GLY A 325 0.86 19.40 33.15
N GLY A 326 0.44 20.00 32.02
CA GLY A 326 1.39 20.30 30.95
C GLY A 326 2.21 21.54 31.30
N THR A 327 3.55 21.45 31.20
CA THR A 327 4.42 22.40 30.47
C THR A 327 5.91 22.09 30.69
N ARG A 328 6.61 21.96 29.55
CA ARG A 328 7.98 22.42 29.26
C ARG A 328 9.15 22.02 30.18
N GLY A 329 9.99 21.16 29.62
CA GLY A 329 11.37 21.52 29.31
C GLY A 329 12.46 21.05 30.29
N LEU A 330 13.60 20.66 29.70
CA LEU A 330 14.88 20.22 30.29
C LEU A 330 14.88 18.72 30.67
N GLY A 331 15.70 17.85 30.10
CA GLY A 331 16.82 18.02 29.16
C GLY A 331 17.50 16.67 28.88
N GLN A 332 18.62 16.76 28.18
CA GLN A 332 19.64 15.74 27.90
C GLN A 332 19.44 14.78 26.71
N GLY A 333 20.37 14.92 25.76
CA GLY A 333 20.77 13.86 24.85
C GLY A 333 20.35 14.06 23.41
N ALA A 334 20.78 15.17 22.80
CA ALA A 334 20.96 15.26 21.35
C ALA A 334 21.98 14.19 20.93
N ASN A 335 21.50 12.97 20.75
CA ASN A 335 22.16 11.91 20.04
C ASN A 335 21.10 11.38 19.07
N VAL A 336 21.41 11.43 17.76
CA VAL A 336 20.62 10.99 16.60
C VAL A 336 19.37 11.79 16.21
N ASP A 337 19.55 13.07 15.84
CA ASP A 337 18.52 13.93 15.21
C ASP A 337 17.84 13.32 13.97
N GLY A 338 18.46 12.34 13.33
CA GLY A 338 17.85 11.57 12.24
C GLY A 338 16.63 10.77 12.67
N SER A 339 16.70 10.07 13.82
CA SER A 339 15.63 9.15 14.25
C SER A 339 14.34 9.89 14.64
N ALA A 340 14.46 11.05 15.27
CA ALA A 340 13.32 11.90 15.64
C ALA A 340 12.62 12.48 14.41
N TYR A 341 13.40 12.89 13.40
CA TYR A 341 12.87 13.39 12.14
C TYR A 341 12.15 12.29 11.34
N GLY A 342 12.72 11.09 11.25
CA GLY A 342 12.07 9.93 10.65
C GLY A 342 10.74 9.58 11.32
N GLN A 343 10.67 9.64 12.65
CA GLN A 343 9.41 9.42 13.37
C GLN A 343 8.36 10.50 13.08
N ARG A 344 8.76 11.77 12.92
CA ARG A 344 7.82 12.85 12.53
C ARG A 344 7.24 12.60 11.14
N ILE A 345 8.08 12.23 10.17
CA ILE A 345 7.64 11.85 8.81
C ILE A 345 6.67 10.68 8.88
N LYS A 346 7.05 9.60 9.57
CA LYS A 346 6.23 8.40 9.72
C LYS A 346 4.87 8.72 10.33
N LYS A 347 4.83 9.50 11.43
CA LYS A 347 3.59 9.88 12.10
C LYS A 347 2.66 10.71 11.22
N LEU A 348 3.20 11.65 10.44
CA LEU A 348 2.42 12.48 9.52
C LEU A 348 1.79 11.65 8.42
N ILE A 349 2.57 10.80 7.76
CA ILE A 349 2.07 9.98 6.67
C ILE A 349 1.09 8.92 7.19
N GLN A 350 1.40 8.29 8.33
CA GLN A 350 0.49 7.35 9.01
C GLN A 350 -0.82 8.00 9.43
N SER A 351 -0.84 9.29 9.79
CA SER A 351 -2.09 9.98 10.11
C SER A 351 -3.06 10.08 8.93
N LYS A 352 -2.53 10.05 7.70
CA LYS A 352 -3.32 10.06 6.45
C LYS A 352 -3.56 8.66 5.89
N TYR A 353 -2.90 7.65 6.46
CA TYR A 353 -3.01 6.27 6.03
C TYR A 353 -4.33 5.68 6.52
N ARG A 354 -5.23 5.36 5.59
CA ARG A 354 -6.51 4.72 5.88
C ARG A 354 -6.26 3.23 6.08
N VAL A 355 -6.30 2.81 7.34
CA VAL A 355 -6.14 1.42 7.74
C VAL A 355 -7.47 0.67 7.57
N ASP A 356 -7.43 -0.47 6.89
CA ASP A 356 -8.57 -1.38 6.74
C ASP A 356 -8.26 -2.73 7.43
N PRO A 357 -9.25 -3.42 8.05
CA PRO A 357 -9.05 -4.75 8.63
C PRO A 357 -8.45 -5.78 7.67
N SER A 358 -8.70 -5.65 6.37
CA SER A 358 -8.11 -6.50 5.32
C SER A 358 -6.58 -6.41 5.21
N PHE A 359 -5.95 -5.43 5.86
CA PHE A 359 -4.49 -5.24 5.89
C PHE A 359 -3.81 -6.07 6.98
N ALA A 360 -4.56 -6.81 7.80
CA ALA A 360 -4.00 -7.67 8.83
C ALA A 360 -3.02 -8.70 8.23
N GLY A 361 -1.81 -8.76 8.78
CA GLY A 361 -0.74 -9.67 8.30
C GLY A 361 -0.09 -9.27 6.98
N LYS A 362 -0.47 -8.12 6.40
CA LYS A 362 0.09 -7.60 5.15
C LYS A 362 0.97 -6.38 5.41
N GLN A 363 1.96 -6.19 4.53
CA GLN A 363 2.88 -5.07 4.60
C GLN A 363 3.19 -4.52 3.20
N CYS A 364 3.58 -3.25 3.16
CA CYS A 364 4.11 -2.59 1.98
C CYS A 364 5.26 -1.66 2.34
N ASP A 365 6.34 -1.74 1.56
CA ASP A 365 7.49 -0.85 1.65
C ASP A 365 7.49 0.13 0.49
N VAL A 366 7.48 1.43 0.80
CA VAL A 366 7.49 2.51 -0.18
C VAL A 366 8.67 3.42 0.07
N ARG A 367 9.51 3.63 -0.95
CA ARG A 367 10.60 4.60 -0.94
C ARG A 367 10.05 5.96 -1.32
N VAL A 368 10.34 6.99 -0.53
CA VAL A 368 9.88 8.36 -0.78
C VAL A 368 11.08 9.28 -0.92
N SER A 369 11.13 10.09 -1.98
CA SER A 369 12.15 11.11 -2.18
C SER A 369 11.67 12.46 -1.68
N LEU A 370 12.48 13.12 -0.85
CA LEU A 370 12.18 14.39 -0.21
C LEU A 370 13.11 15.50 -0.71
N SER A 371 12.54 16.68 -0.95
CA SER A 371 13.28 17.93 -1.13
C SER A 371 13.75 18.50 0.21
N ARG A 372 14.72 19.43 0.15
CA ARG A 372 15.29 20.10 1.34
C ARG A 372 14.22 20.80 2.20
N ASP A 373 13.17 21.30 1.56
CA ASP A 373 12.04 21.97 2.20
C ASP A 373 10.98 21.01 2.77
N GLY A 374 11.21 19.69 2.65
CA GLY A 374 10.27 18.65 3.06
C GLY A 374 9.18 18.33 2.04
N THR A 375 9.23 18.86 0.82
CA THR A 375 8.28 18.49 -0.23
C THR A 375 8.57 17.09 -0.77
N ILE A 376 7.53 16.26 -0.92
CA ILE A 376 7.66 14.92 -1.50
C ILE A 376 7.75 15.08 -3.03
N THR A 377 8.88 14.70 -3.63
CA THR A 377 9.11 14.85 -5.08
C THR A 377 8.76 13.60 -5.86
N HIS A 378 9.05 12.44 -5.28
CA HIS A 378 8.87 11.15 -5.94
C HIS A 378 8.58 10.06 -4.92
N TYR A 379 7.90 8.99 -5.35
CA TYR A 379 7.68 7.80 -4.55
C TYR A 379 7.78 6.56 -5.44
N ASP A 380 8.36 5.50 -4.90
CA ASP A 380 8.54 4.21 -5.55
C ASP A 380 8.07 3.11 -4.62
N VAL A 381 7.20 2.23 -5.13
CA VAL A 381 6.76 1.05 -4.38
C VAL A 381 7.83 -0.03 -4.53
N VAL A 382 8.51 -0.38 -3.43
CA VAL A 382 9.60 -1.37 -3.43
C VAL A 382 9.02 -2.78 -3.49
N GLY A 383 7.95 -3.02 -2.73
CA GLY A 383 7.26 -4.30 -2.73
C GLY A 383 6.28 -4.43 -1.57
N GLY A 384 5.31 -5.33 -1.72
CA GLY A 384 4.27 -5.57 -0.72
C GLY A 384 2.94 -6.02 -1.31
N ASP A 385 1.92 -6.10 -0.46
CA ASP A 385 0.55 -6.36 -0.90
C ASP A 385 -0.04 -5.13 -1.60
N LYS A 386 -0.68 -5.35 -2.75
CA LYS A 386 -1.21 -4.27 -3.60
C LYS A 386 -2.21 -3.36 -2.85
N ALA A 387 -3.09 -3.91 -2.04
CA ALA A 387 -4.11 -3.10 -1.35
C ALA A 387 -3.47 -2.19 -0.28
N VAL A 388 -2.47 -2.71 0.43
CA VAL A 388 -1.68 -1.95 1.41
C VAL A 388 -0.86 -0.86 0.71
N CYS A 389 -0.23 -1.19 -0.42
CA CYS A 389 0.56 -0.25 -1.21
C CYS A 389 -0.27 0.87 -1.84
N ASP A 390 -1.43 0.55 -2.41
CA ASP A 390 -2.33 1.55 -3.00
C ASP A 390 -2.82 2.55 -1.93
N ALA A 391 -3.14 2.06 -0.72
CA ALA A 391 -3.48 2.90 0.42
C ALA A 391 -2.28 3.74 0.92
N ALA A 392 -1.06 3.18 0.89
CA ALA A 392 0.16 3.88 1.30
C ALA A 392 0.49 5.02 0.33
N VAL A 393 0.44 4.75 -0.97
CA VAL A 393 0.63 5.76 -2.04
C VAL A 393 -0.40 6.88 -1.91
N SER A 394 -1.67 6.54 -1.65
CA SER A 394 -2.72 7.52 -1.41
C SER A 394 -2.42 8.42 -0.20
N ALA A 395 -1.87 7.85 0.89
CA ALA A 395 -1.49 8.61 2.08
C ALA A 395 -0.29 9.55 1.83
N ILE A 396 0.70 9.10 1.06
CA ILE A 396 1.87 9.88 0.67
C ILE A 396 1.42 11.07 -0.20
N MET A 397 0.59 10.82 -1.21
CA MET A 397 0.02 11.88 -2.07
C MET A 397 -0.85 12.87 -1.28
N ALA A 398 -1.61 12.39 -0.28
CA ALA A 398 -2.43 13.25 0.59
C ALA A 398 -1.61 14.06 1.61
N THR A 399 -0.36 13.68 1.87
CA THR A 399 0.54 14.40 2.76
C THR A 399 1.16 15.59 2.03
N LYS A 400 1.61 15.41 0.77
CA LYS A 400 2.31 16.39 -0.10
C LYS A 400 3.63 16.94 0.46
N LYS A 401 3.64 17.36 1.73
CA LYS A 401 4.76 18.01 2.40
C LYS A 401 4.92 17.51 3.83
N VAL A 402 6.15 17.24 4.22
CA VAL A 402 6.58 16.91 5.58
C VAL A 402 7.40 18.08 6.17
N PRO A 403 7.63 18.13 7.49
CA PRO A 403 8.49 19.12 8.10
C PRO A 403 9.85 19.17 7.41
N PRO A 404 10.45 20.36 7.23
CA PRO A 404 11.79 20.47 6.67
C PRO A 404 12.82 19.80 7.60
N ALA A 405 13.88 19.28 7.01
CA ALA A 405 14.96 18.65 7.77
C ALA A 405 15.68 19.69 8.65
N PRO A 406 16.01 19.36 9.91
CA PRO A 406 16.64 20.30 10.84
C PRO A 406 18.10 20.65 10.49
N SER A 407 18.80 19.78 9.74
CA SER A 407 20.20 19.99 9.32
C SER A 407 20.51 19.29 7.99
N ASP A 408 21.62 19.64 7.33
CA ASP A 408 22.11 18.97 6.10
C ASP A 408 22.41 17.50 6.30
N ALA A 409 23.03 17.14 7.43
CA ALA A 409 23.30 15.74 7.78
C ALA A 409 22.00 14.91 7.84
N VAL A 410 20.96 15.42 8.51
CA VAL A 410 19.67 14.72 8.61
C VAL A 410 18.97 14.64 7.25
N TYR A 411 19.09 15.66 6.41
CA TYR A 411 18.54 15.59 5.06
C TYR A 411 19.24 14.53 4.21
N ASN A 412 20.57 14.45 4.23
CA ASN A 412 21.29 13.45 3.45
C ASN A 412 20.94 12.01 3.88
N MET A 413 20.68 11.80 5.18
CA MET A 413 20.19 10.51 5.70
C MET A 413 18.73 10.21 5.30
N PHE A 414 17.88 11.23 5.22
CA PHE A 414 16.43 11.10 4.96
C PHE A 414 16.01 11.71 3.62
N LYS A 415 16.91 11.77 2.63
CA LYS A 415 16.58 12.23 1.27
C LYS A 415 15.67 11.23 0.57
N SER A 416 15.87 9.94 0.85
CA SER A 416 15.16 8.83 0.20
C SER A 416 14.71 7.75 1.20
N PRO A 417 14.00 8.07 2.31
CA PRO A 417 13.62 7.08 3.30
C PRO A 417 12.69 6.01 2.71
N THR A 418 12.85 4.79 3.19
CA THR A 418 11.89 3.70 2.95
C THR A 418 10.94 3.63 4.14
N LEU A 419 9.64 3.65 3.87
CA LEU A 419 8.57 3.66 4.86
C LEU A 419 7.83 2.32 4.83
N ASP A 420 7.73 1.70 6.00
CA ASP A 420 6.97 0.48 6.23
C ASP A 420 5.51 0.81 6.59
N PHE A 421 4.58 0.23 5.83
CA PHE A 421 3.15 0.29 6.07
C PHE A 421 2.65 -1.10 6.43
N SER A 422 2.19 -1.28 7.66
CA SER A 422 1.59 -2.54 8.13
C SER A 422 0.53 -2.27 9.17
N LEU A 423 -0.46 -3.16 9.24
CA LEU A 423 -1.44 -3.18 10.32
C LEU A 423 -0.98 -4.12 11.42
N LYS A 424 -0.50 -3.57 12.54
CA LYS A 424 -0.27 -4.35 13.76
C LYS A 424 -1.59 -4.64 14.44
N VAL A 425 -2.12 -5.84 14.20
CA VAL A 425 -3.20 -6.39 15.02
C VAL A 425 -2.58 -6.72 16.38
N LYS A 426 -3.04 -6.06 17.44
CA LYS A 426 -2.62 -6.33 18.83
C LYS A 426 -3.44 -7.43 19.45
#